data_AF-A0A1S3Z866-F1
#
_entry.id   AF-A0A1S3Z866-F1
#
_cell.length_a   1.000
_cell.length_b   1.000
_cell.length_c   1.000
_cell.angle_alpha   90.00
_cell.angle_beta   90.00
_cell.angle_gamma   90.00
#
_symmetry.space_group_name_H-M   'P 1'
#
loop_
_entity.id
_entity.type
_entity.pdbx_description
1 polymer ?
#
loop_
_entity_poly.entity_id
_entity_poly.type
_entity_poly.pdbx_seq_one_letter_code
_entity_poly.pdbx_strand_id
1 'polypeptide(L)'
;MENTSHNDVDSLRRNIQELRDIQRSFEDPESCDLELKKLLEDSTLQFKSKVEQILYDASEISFSSNQDIDEFWEYLKNELSTEEAKNAKIADEIEGLSREYVEGYSKLVNGIEGLSCSLELIESQELEQGRVLANFACSTTREDNGNLSNTSAEYNFKILELGNQLEKSKMNLKSLQDLESTFNRFEAMEEFEDACSGLKIVEFEGNCIRLSLITSIPNLESLLHNQNIVDVVETPEKNHELLIELMDGTKELKHAEIFPNDVYISEITDAAKSF
;
A
#
# COMPACT_ATOMS: atom_id res chain seq x y z
N MET A 1 -20.34 -44.62 14.00
CA MET A 1 -20.14 -43.22 13.57
C MET A 1 -18.68 -42.92 13.85
N GLU A 2 -17.77 -43.18 12.91
CA GLU A 2 -16.33 -43.29 13.22
C GLU A 2 -15.43 -42.67 12.13
N ASN A 3 -15.99 -41.87 11.21
CA ASN A 3 -15.28 -41.38 10.01
C ASN A 3 -14.92 -39.88 10.05
N THR A 4 -15.11 -39.19 11.17
CA THR A 4 -14.92 -37.73 11.22
C THR A 4 -13.50 -37.30 11.61
N SER A 5 -12.75 -38.05 12.44
CA SER A 5 -11.39 -37.61 12.84
C SER A 5 -10.33 -37.84 11.77
N HIS A 6 -10.46 -38.91 10.97
CA HIS A 6 -9.43 -39.27 9.98
C HIS A 6 -9.32 -38.23 8.84
N ASN A 7 -10.45 -37.62 8.45
CA ASN A 7 -10.49 -36.56 7.44
C ASN A 7 -9.81 -35.26 7.89
N ASP A 8 -9.80 -34.96 9.20
CA ASP A 8 -9.20 -33.72 9.72
C ASP A 8 -7.67 -33.79 9.74
N VAL A 9 -7.10 -34.96 10.08
CA VAL A 9 -5.64 -35.20 10.09
C VAL A 9 -5.07 -35.15 8.67
N ASP A 10 -5.76 -35.76 7.70
CA ASP A 10 -5.36 -35.71 6.28
C ASP A 10 -5.46 -34.30 5.71
N SER A 11 -6.43 -33.50 6.17
CA SER A 11 -6.52 -32.08 5.79
C SER A 11 -5.37 -31.25 6.38
N LEU A 12 -4.99 -31.51 7.63
CA LEU A 12 -3.83 -30.86 8.27
C LEU A 12 -2.53 -31.21 7.55
N ARG A 13 -2.33 -32.47 7.18
CA ARG A 13 -1.17 -32.93 6.40
C ARG A 13 -1.07 -32.19 5.07
N ARG A 14 -2.18 -32.05 4.35
CA ARG A 14 -2.24 -31.33 3.07
C ARG A 14 -1.85 -29.86 3.25
N ASN A 15 -2.40 -29.20 4.26
CA ASN A 15 -2.11 -27.79 4.53
C ASN A 15 -0.62 -27.58 4.88
N ILE A 16 -0.01 -28.47 5.66
CA ILE A 16 1.44 -28.42 5.97
C ILE A 16 2.28 -28.62 4.71
N GLN A 17 1.85 -29.52 3.82
CA GLN A 17 2.53 -29.76 2.55
C GLN A 17 2.44 -28.55 1.62
N GLU A 18 1.27 -27.91 1.51
CA GLU A 18 1.07 -26.68 0.74
C GLU A 18 1.98 -25.53 1.25
N LEU A 19 2.10 -25.38 2.57
CA LEU A 19 3.02 -24.39 3.18
C LEU A 19 4.49 -24.67 2.83
N ARG A 20 4.89 -25.94 2.76
CA ARG A 20 6.24 -26.36 2.37
C ARG A 20 6.52 -26.13 0.89
N ASP A 21 5.52 -26.32 0.05
CA ASP A 21 5.65 -26.07 -1.39
C ASP A 21 5.74 -24.57 -1.70
N ILE A 22 4.96 -23.75 -0.97
CA ILE A 22 5.09 -22.28 -0.99
C ILE A 22 6.50 -21.87 -0.54
N GLN A 23 7.01 -22.43 0.57
CA GLN A 23 8.37 -22.18 1.04
C GLN A 23 9.43 -22.44 -0.04
N ARG A 24 9.36 -23.59 -0.73
CA ARG A 24 10.30 -23.94 -1.81
C ARG A 24 10.24 -22.98 -3.00
N SER A 25 9.08 -22.39 -3.28
CA SER A 25 8.94 -21.41 -4.37
C SER A 25 9.71 -20.11 -4.11
N PHE A 26 10.03 -19.79 -2.85
CA PHE A 26 10.87 -18.64 -2.48
C PHE A 26 12.38 -18.93 -2.54
N GLU A 27 12.78 -20.20 -2.65
CA GLU A 27 14.19 -20.57 -2.84
C GLU A 27 14.62 -20.50 -4.31
N ASP A 28 13.68 -20.30 -5.24
CA ASP A 28 13.95 -20.22 -6.68
C ASP A 28 14.17 -18.75 -7.12
N PRO A 29 15.42 -18.27 -7.23
CA PRO A 29 15.73 -16.84 -7.35
C PRO A 29 15.49 -16.30 -8.77
N GLU A 30 15.24 -17.17 -9.75
CA GLU A 30 15.32 -16.83 -11.17
C GLU A 30 14.22 -15.85 -11.63
N SER A 31 13.09 -15.76 -10.92
CA SER A 31 11.97 -14.90 -11.32
C SER A 31 12.09 -13.45 -10.84
N CYS A 32 12.74 -13.19 -9.69
CA CYS A 32 12.99 -11.84 -9.18
C CYS A 32 14.17 -11.13 -9.89
N ASP A 33 15.07 -11.89 -10.52
CA ASP A 33 16.33 -11.36 -11.07
C ASP A 33 16.12 -10.42 -12.27
N LEU A 34 15.11 -10.68 -13.11
CA LEU A 34 14.85 -9.89 -14.32
C LEU A 34 14.30 -8.48 -14.01
N GLU A 35 13.40 -8.36 -13.04
CA GLU A 35 12.76 -7.10 -12.68
C GLU A 35 13.73 -6.19 -11.90
N LEU A 36 14.51 -6.76 -10.98
CA LEU A 36 15.60 -6.06 -10.28
C LEU A 36 16.67 -5.57 -11.26
N LYS A 37 17.04 -6.40 -12.24
CA LYS A 37 18.02 -6.03 -13.26
C LYS A 37 17.55 -4.87 -14.13
N LYS A 38 16.26 -4.87 -14.52
CA LYS A 38 15.66 -3.76 -15.26
C LYS A 38 15.65 -2.47 -14.43
N LEU A 39 15.26 -2.55 -13.15
CA LEU A 39 15.26 -1.41 -12.25
C LEU A 39 16.67 -0.82 -12.05
N LEU A 40 17.69 -1.68 -11.97
CA LEU A 40 19.08 -1.26 -11.87
C LEU A 40 19.57 -0.55 -13.15
N GLU A 41 19.16 -1.06 -14.31
CA GLU A 41 19.48 -0.46 -15.61
C GLU A 41 18.81 0.91 -15.77
N ASP A 42 17.53 1.03 -15.39
CA ASP A 42 16.78 2.29 -15.39
C ASP A 42 17.40 3.32 -14.43
N SER A 43 17.80 2.90 -13.23
CA SER A 43 18.48 3.75 -12.25
C SER A 43 19.84 4.23 -12.76
N THR A 44 20.60 3.34 -13.40
CA THR A 44 21.90 3.69 -14.01
C THR A 44 21.74 4.73 -15.11
N LEU A 45 20.69 4.61 -15.94
CA LEU A 45 20.37 5.57 -16.99
C LEU A 45 19.96 6.93 -16.41
N GLN A 46 19.13 6.96 -15.37
CA GLN A 46 18.75 8.22 -14.71
C GLN A 46 19.96 8.92 -14.10
N PHE A 47 20.83 8.18 -13.41
CA PHE A 47 22.06 8.73 -12.85
C PHE A 47 22.95 9.34 -13.94
N LYS A 48 23.16 8.60 -15.03
CA LYS A 48 23.93 9.08 -16.18
C LYS A 48 23.34 10.36 -16.76
N SER A 49 22.03 10.40 -17.01
CA SER A 49 21.34 11.58 -17.54
C SER A 49 21.49 12.79 -16.61
N LYS A 50 21.43 12.58 -15.30
CA LYS A 50 21.57 13.64 -14.31
C LYS A 50 23.00 14.18 -14.26
N VAL A 51 24.01 13.31 -14.39
CA VAL A 51 25.43 13.72 -14.52
C VAL A 51 25.65 14.52 -15.80
N GLU A 52 25.08 14.09 -16.92
CA GLU A 52 25.17 14.81 -18.21
C GLU A 52 24.50 16.19 -18.12
N GLN A 53 23.35 16.30 -17.45
CA GLN A 53 22.68 17.59 -17.19
C GLN A 53 23.56 18.53 -16.37
N ILE A 54 24.10 18.07 -15.25
CA ILE A 54 24.99 18.88 -14.39
C ILE A 54 26.20 19.37 -15.18
N LEU A 55 26.77 18.54 -16.05
CA LEU A 55 27.90 18.91 -16.89
C LEU A 55 27.52 19.95 -17.96
N TYR A 56 26.32 19.84 -18.53
CA TYR A 56 25.78 20.82 -19.47
C TYR A 56 25.54 22.17 -18.79
N ASP A 57 24.87 22.17 -17.64
CA ASP A 57 24.60 23.38 -16.85
C ASP A 57 25.92 24.08 -16.44
N ALA A 58 26.94 23.30 -16.05
CA ALA A 58 28.27 23.82 -15.74
C ALA A 58 29.00 24.43 -16.95
N SER A 59 28.69 23.95 -18.17
CA SER A 59 29.26 24.46 -19.42
C SER A 59 28.56 25.70 -19.95
N GLU A 60 27.29 25.92 -19.59
CA GLU A 60 26.49 27.08 -19.99
C GLU A 60 26.78 28.30 -19.12
N ILE A 61 27.20 28.07 -17.87
CA ILE A 61 27.66 29.12 -16.95
C ILE A 61 29.05 29.61 -17.40
N SER A 62 29.10 30.80 -18.02
CA SER A 62 30.37 31.50 -18.27
C SER A 62 30.93 32.04 -16.95
N PHE A 63 31.75 31.24 -16.27
CA PHE A 63 32.45 31.65 -15.05
C PHE A 63 33.28 32.90 -15.33
N SER A 64 32.82 34.03 -14.78
CA SER A 64 33.41 35.35 -15.04
C SER A 64 34.52 35.66 -14.03
N SER A 65 34.55 34.94 -12.92
CA SER A 65 35.54 35.06 -11.86
C SER A 65 35.87 33.71 -11.21
N ASN A 66 37.04 33.62 -10.56
CA ASN A 66 37.41 32.44 -9.76
C ASN A 66 36.47 32.19 -8.58
N GLN A 67 35.74 33.22 -8.12
CA GLN A 67 34.81 33.12 -7.00
C GLN A 67 33.53 32.38 -7.39
N ASP A 68 33.09 32.50 -8.64
CA ASP A 68 31.95 31.76 -9.19
C ASP A 68 32.25 30.25 -9.29
N ILE A 69 33.52 29.88 -9.49
CA ILE A 69 33.99 28.49 -9.54
C ILE A 69 34.01 27.87 -8.13
N ASP A 70 34.51 28.61 -7.13
CA ASP A 70 34.54 28.14 -5.75
C ASP A 70 33.12 27.91 -5.19
N GLU A 71 32.18 28.79 -5.53
CA GLU A 71 30.77 28.66 -5.13
C GLU A 71 30.08 27.45 -5.80
N PHE A 72 30.33 27.23 -7.10
CA PHE A 72 29.85 26.05 -7.81
C PHE A 72 30.46 24.73 -7.28
N TRP A 73 31.73 24.74 -6.92
CA TRP A 73 32.40 23.58 -6.32
C TRP A 73 31.80 23.22 -4.94
N GLU A 74 31.55 24.21 -4.09
CA GLU A 74 30.87 23.99 -2.81
C GLU A 74 29.42 23.51 -3.00
N TYR A 75 28.71 23.99 -4.04
CA TYR A 75 27.39 23.45 -4.41
C TYR A 75 27.46 21.95 -4.76
N LEU A 76 28.36 21.54 -5.67
CA LEU A 76 28.52 20.14 -6.05
C LEU A 76 28.89 19.24 -4.88
N LYS A 77 29.77 19.72 -4.00
CA LYS A 77 30.20 19.01 -2.80
C LYS A 77 29.06 18.82 -1.80
N ASN A 78 28.20 19.84 -1.64
CA ASN A 78 27.00 19.75 -0.81
C ASN A 78 25.96 18.79 -1.40
N GLU A 79 25.72 18.83 -2.72
CA GLU A 79 24.80 17.92 -3.41
C GLU A 79 25.29 16.47 -3.28
N LEU A 80 26.58 16.22 -3.50
CA LEU A 80 27.20 14.89 -3.32
C LEU A 80 27.05 14.39 -1.88
N SER A 81 27.37 15.23 -0.89
CA SER A 81 27.26 14.85 0.53
C SER A 81 25.80 14.52 0.91
N THR A 82 24.85 15.26 0.34
CA THR A 82 23.41 15.04 0.56
C THR A 82 22.97 13.71 -0.04
N GLU A 83 23.42 13.39 -1.25
CA GLU A 83 23.06 12.14 -1.93
C GLU A 83 23.75 10.92 -1.29
N GLU A 84 25.00 11.06 -0.85
CA GLU A 84 25.71 10.04 -0.07
C GLU A 84 24.97 9.72 1.24
N ALA A 85 24.46 10.75 1.94
CA ALA A 85 23.68 10.56 3.15
C ALA A 85 22.34 9.83 2.90
N LYS A 86 21.66 10.13 1.79
CA LYS A 86 20.45 9.40 1.38
C LYS A 86 20.78 7.94 1.05
N ASN A 87 21.85 7.70 0.30
CA ASN A 87 22.30 6.34 -0.04
C ASN A 87 22.66 5.52 1.21
N ALA A 88 23.33 6.13 2.19
CA ALA A 88 23.61 5.47 3.47
C ALA A 88 22.30 5.07 4.19
N LYS A 89 21.31 5.97 4.22
CA LYS A 89 20.01 5.67 4.82
C LYS A 89 19.27 4.53 4.11
N ILE A 90 19.30 4.52 2.78
CA ILE A 90 18.69 3.44 1.97
C ILE A 90 19.42 2.11 2.24
N ALA A 91 20.76 2.13 2.32
CA ALA A 91 21.53 0.94 2.65
C ALA A 91 21.18 0.37 4.03
N ASP A 92 21.04 1.24 5.04
CA ASP A 92 20.61 0.83 6.39
C ASP A 92 19.19 0.22 6.38
N GLU A 93 18.27 0.78 5.59
CA GLU A 93 16.90 0.26 5.44
C GLU A 93 16.89 -1.11 4.75
N ILE A 94 17.68 -1.30 3.68
CA ILE A 94 17.85 -2.58 3.00
C ILE A 94 18.42 -3.63 3.97
N GLU A 95 19.43 -3.28 4.76
CA GLU A 95 20.01 -4.19 5.76
C GLU A 95 18.97 -4.58 6.82
N GLY A 96 18.18 -3.61 7.29
CA GLY A 96 17.09 -3.83 8.24
C GLY A 96 16.04 -4.80 7.69
N LEU A 97 15.54 -4.55 6.49
CA LEU A 97 14.57 -5.41 5.80
C LEU A 97 15.13 -6.80 5.51
N SER A 98 16.39 -6.90 5.09
CA SER A 98 17.05 -8.18 4.84
C SER A 98 17.15 -9.01 6.12
N ARG A 99 17.46 -8.37 7.25
CA ARG A 99 17.53 -9.03 8.56
C ARG A 99 16.14 -9.50 9.01
N GLU A 100 15.13 -8.65 8.88
CA GLU A 100 13.74 -8.99 9.21
C GLU A 100 13.22 -10.14 8.35
N TYR A 101 13.50 -10.12 7.04
CA TYR A 101 13.17 -11.20 6.12
C TYR A 101 13.79 -12.53 6.57
N VAL A 102 15.10 -12.56 6.86
CA VAL A 102 15.80 -13.78 7.30
C VAL A 102 15.23 -14.29 8.63
N GLU A 103 14.94 -13.41 9.57
CA GLU A 103 14.35 -13.80 10.86
C GLU A 103 12.92 -14.32 10.72
N GLY A 104 12.09 -13.63 9.94
CA GLY A 104 10.71 -14.02 9.64
C GLY A 104 10.64 -15.35 8.89
N TYR A 105 11.49 -15.53 7.87
CA TYR A 105 11.61 -16.77 7.14
C TYR A 105 12.06 -17.91 8.06
N SER A 106 13.08 -17.69 8.90
CA SER A 106 13.52 -18.70 9.89
C SER A 106 12.40 -19.11 10.85
N LYS A 107 11.60 -18.14 11.35
CA LYS A 107 10.42 -18.43 12.18
C LYS A 107 9.38 -19.26 11.45
N LEU A 108 9.11 -18.95 10.18
CA LEU A 108 8.18 -19.71 9.34
C LEU A 108 8.66 -21.14 9.15
N VAL A 109 9.92 -21.35 8.76
CA VAL A 109 10.52 -22.68 8.58
C VAL A 109 10.44 -23.51 9.86
N ASN A 110 10.85 -22.94 10.99
CA ASN A 110 10.78 -23.60 12.29
C ASN A 110 9.33 -23.92 12.69
N GLY A 111 8.38 -23.05 12.36
CA GLY A 111 6.95 -23.26 12.61
C GLY A 111 6.39 -24.43 11.80
N ILE A 112 6.70 -24.51 10.51
CA ILE A 112 6.28 -25.63 9.63
C ILE A 112 6.87 -26.96 10.13
N GLU A 113 8.14 -26.97 10.53
CA GLU A 113 8.79 -28.16 11.10
C GLU A 113 8.13 -28.56 12.44
N GLY A 114 7.87 -27.60 13.33
CA GLY A 114 7.18 -27.85 14.60
C GLY A 114 5.76 -28.39 14.43
N LEU A 115 5.01 -27.90 13.44
CA LEU A 115 3.70 -28.43 13.07
C LEU A 115 3.81 -29.86 12.53
N SER A 116 4.82 -30.14 11.70
CA SER A 116 5.08 -31.49 11.18
C SER A 116 5.35 -32.48 12.32
N CYS A 117 6.25 -32.14 13.25
CA CYS A 117 6.55 -32.95 14.44
C CYS A 117 5.32 -33.16 15.34
N SER A 118 4.49 -32.12 15.52
CA SER A 118 3.28 -32.21 16.34
C SER A 118 2.24 -33.15 15.70
N LEU A 119 2.10 -33.11 14.37
CA LEU A 119 1.24 -34.02 13.63
C LEU A 119 1.71 -35.48 13.75
N GLU A 120 3.02 -35.72 13.58
CA GLU A 120 3.61 -37.06 13.77
C GLU A 120 3.37 -37.61 15.19
N LEU A 121 3.44 -36.74 16.21
CA LEU A 121 3.12 -37.12 17.59
C LEU A 121 1.65 -37.50 17.76
N ILE A 122 0.71 -36.73 17.21
CA ILE A 122 -0.73 -37.04 17.27
C ILE A 122 -1.02 -38.38 16.61
N GLU A 123 -0.45 -38.63 15.42
CA GLU A 123 -0.59 -39.90 14.69
C GLU A 123 -0.01 -41.08 15.48
N SER A 124 1.12 -40.89 16.17
CA SER A 124 1.72 -41.92 17.00
C SER A 124 0.87 -42.26 18.24
N GLN A 125 0.16 -41.27 18.80
CA GLN A 125 -0.65 -41.40 20.02
C GLN A 125 -2.00 -42.07 19.75
N GLU A 126 -2.63 -41.81 18.59
CA GLU A 126 -3.81 -42.55 18.13
C GLU A 126 -3.51 -44.06 17.92
N LEU A 127 -2.30 -44.36 17.43
CA LEU A 127 -1.81 -45.73 17.27
C LEU A 127 -1.56 -46.46 18.60
N GLU A 128 -1.23 -45.72 19.65
CA GLU A 128 -0.96 -46.26 21.00
C GLU A 128 -2.26 -46.44 21.80
N GLN A 129 -3.22 -45.52 21.71
CA GLN A 129 -4.55 -45.66 22.33
C GLN A 129 -5.36 -46.82 21.76
N GLY A 130 -5.24 -47.11 20.46
CA GLY A 130 -5.84 -48.30 19.84
C GLY A 130 -5.32 -49.62 20.42
N ARG A 131 -4.09 -49.66 20.96
CA ARG A 131 -3.54 -50.84 21.66
C ARG A 131 -3.97 -50.93 23.12
N VAL A 132 -4.22 -49.80 23.79
CA VAL A 132 -4.68 -49.77 25.19
C VAL A 132 -6.16 -50.15 25.28
N LEU A 133 -7.00 -49.73 24.33
CA LEU A 133 -8.44 -50.07 24.31
C LEU A 133 -8.70 -51.57 24.10
N ALA A 134 -7.84 -52.27 23.37
CA ALA A 134 -7.95 -53.71 23.14
C ALA A 134 -7.71 -54.55 24.42
N ASN A 135 -7.08 -53.98 25.45
CA ASN A 135 -6.65 -54.69 26.67
C ASN A 135 -7.52 -54.43 27.91
N PHE A 136 -8.58 -53.60 27.83
CA PHE A 136 -9.31 -53.12 29.02
C PHE A 136 -10.82 -53.40 29.05
N ALA A 137 -11.31 -54.40 28.31
CA ALA A 137 -12.72 -54.81 28.39
C ALA A 137 -12.97 -55.84 29.52
N CYS A 138 -12.94 -55.41 30.78
CA CYS A 138 -13.77 -56.02 31.84
C CYS A 138 -13.79 -55.17 33.13
N SER A 139 -14.87 -54.44 33.38
CA SER A 139 -15.64 -54.55 34.62
C SER A 139 -16.79 -53.55 34.61
N THR A 140 -17.93 -54.02 35.12
CA THR A 140 -19.24 -53.39 35.09
C THR A 140 -19.42 -52.37 36.22
N THR A 141 -20.55 -51.64 36.12
CA THR A 141 -21.39 -51.09 37.21
C THR A 141 -20.94 -49.77 37.85
N ARG A 142 -21.74 -48.70 37.68
CA ARG A 142 -22.80 -48.29 38.62
C ARG A 142 -23.04 -46.76 38.64
N GLU A 143 -24.33 -46.42 38.72
CA GLU A 143 -24.96 -45.19 39.24
C GLU A 143 -24.91 -43.90 38.44
N ASP A 144 -25.98 -43.78 37.65
CA ASP A 144 -26.71 -42.56 37.33
C ASP A 144 -27.17 -41.84 38.61
N ASN A 145 -26.57 -40.71 38.96
CA ASN A 145 -27.27 -39.58 39.58
C ASN A 145 -26.37 -38.35 39.75
N GLY A 146 -26.80 -37.22 39.19
CA GLY A 146 -26.35 -35.89 39.58
C GLY A 146 -25.55 -35.17 38.52
N ASN A 147 -26.22 -34.32 37.73
CA ASN A 147 -25.71 -33.02 37.28
C ASN A 147 -26.76 -32.27 36.43
N LEU A 148 -27.92 -31.98 37.02
CA LEU A 148 -28.91 -31.08 36.41
C LEU A 148 -28.57 -29.58 36.62
N SER A 149 -27.54 -29.26 37.42
CA SER A 149 -27.18 -27.87 37.77
C SER A 149 -26.10 -27.25 36.88
N ASN A 150 -25.22 -28.04 36.26
CA ASN A 150 -24.09 -27.51 35.48
C ASN A 150 -24.47 -27.13 34.04
N THR A 151 -25.49 -27.78 33.47
CA THR A 151 -25.92 -27.55 32.09
C THR A 151 -26.48 -26.13 31.90
N SER A 152 -27.22 -25.61 32.88
CA SER A 152 -27.82 -24.27 32.84
C SER A 152 -26.76 -23.15 32.81
N ALA A 153 -25.68 -23.28 33.59
CA ALA A 153 -24.59 -22.31 33.60
C ALA A 153 -23.83 -22.33 32.27
N GLU A 154 -23.58 -23.51 31.71
CA GLU A 154 -22.88 -23.71 30.44
C GLU A 154 -23.65 -23.12 29.25
N TYR A 155 -24.98 -23.27 29.22
CA TYR A 155 -25.84 -22.59 28.25
C TYR A 155 -25.77 -21.06 28.37
N ASN A 156 -25.76 -20.52 29.59
CA ASN A 156 -25.65 -19.08 29.82
C ASN A 156 -24.28 -18.52 29.36
N PHE A 157 -23.19 -19.24 29.62
CA PHE A 157 -21.87 -18.88 29.10
C PHE A 157 -21.83 -18.91 27.57
N LYS A 158 -22.46 -19.90 26.94
CA LYS A 158 -22.53 -19.98 25.48
C LYS A 158 -23.33 -18.84 24.87
N ILE A 159 -24.43 -18.43 25.50
CA ILE A 159 -25.23 -17.28 25.06
C ILE A 159 -24.40 -15.98 25.14
N LEU A 160 -23.64 -15.78 26.22
CA LEU A 160 -22.76 -14.61 26.36
C LEU A 160 -21.64 -14.61 25.32
N GLU A 161 -21.01 -15.76 25.08
CA GLU A 161 -19.97 -15.91 24.06
C GLU A 161 -20.51 -15.60 22.66
N LEU A 162 -21.67 -16.14 22.31
CA LEU A 162 -22.34 -15.87 21.03
C LEU A 162 -22.76 -14.39 20.91
N GLY A 163 -23.23 -13.77 21.99
CA GLY A 163 -23.54 -12.34 22.02
C GLY A 163 -22.31 -11.47 21.75
N ASN A 164 -21.17 -11.79 22.36
CA ASN A 164 -19.90 -11.11 22.12
C ASN A 164 -19.40 -11.31 20.67
N GLN A 165 -19.53 -12.53 20.14
CA GLN A 165 -19.18 -12.80 18.73
C GLN A 165 -20.08 -12.03 17.75
N LEU A 166 -21.38 -11.91 18.06
CA LEU A 166 -22.33 -11.15 17.26
C LEU A 166 -22.00 -9.65 17.28
N GLU A 167 -21.67 -9.10 18.44
CA GLU A 167 -21.26 -7.70 18.56
C GLU A 167 -19.96 -7.41 17.79
N LYS A 168 -18.97 -8.31 17.89
CA LYS A 168 -17.74 -8.24 17.09
C LYS A 168 -18.04 -8.29 15.59
N SER A 169 -18.91 -9.21 15.16
CA SER A 169 -19.34 -9.32 13.76
C SER A 169 -20.02 -8.03 13.28
N LYS A 170 -20.88 -7.42 14.10
CA LYS A 170 -21.55 -6.15 13.79
C LYS A 170 -20.55 -5.00 13.65
N MET A 171 -19.54 -4.93 14.51
CA MET A 171 -18.47 -3.93 14.41
C MET A 171 -17.67 -4.12 13.12
N ASN A 172 -17.27 -5.37 12.82
CA ASN A 172 -16.54 -5.69 11.60
C ASN A 172 -17.34 -5.32 10.34
N LEU A 173 -18.64 -5.61 10.32
CA LEU A 173 -19.52 -5.27 9.21
C LEU A 173 -19.58 -3.75 8.99
N LYS A 174 -19.67 -2.96 10.07
CA LYS A 174 -19.62 -1.51 9.98
C LYS A 174 -18.29 -1.02 9.41
N SER A 175 -17.17 -1.53 9.91
CA SER A 175 -15.85 -1.18 9.38
C SER A 175 -15.67 -1.57 7.91
N LEU A 176 -16.25 -2.69 7.48
CA LEU A 176 -16.23 -3.11 6.08
C LEU A 176 -17.05 -2.17 5.19
N GLN A 177 -18.22 -1.72 5.67
CA GLN A 177 -19.03 -0.73 4.98
C GLN A 177 -18.33 0.64 4.88
N ASP A 178 -17.65 1.08 5.95
CA ASP A 178 -16.86 2.31 5.94
C ASP A 178 -15.69 2.19 4.93
N LEU A 179 -15.04 1.03 4.85
CA LEU A 179 -13.99 0.74 3.88
C LEU A 179 -14.50 0.72 2.44
N GLU A 180 -15.64 0.08 2.19
CA GLU A 180 -16.31 0.07 0.88
C GLU A 180 -16.63 1.50 0.41
N SER A 181 -17.15 2.34 1.31
CA SER A 181 -17.41 3.75 0.99
C SER A 181 -16.13 4.52 0.62
N THR A 182 -15.02 4.17 1.26
CA THR A 182 -13.70 4.76 0.97
C THR A 182 -13.17 4.30 -0.38
N PHE A 183 -13.36 3.03 -0.73
CA PHE A 183 -12.95 2.48 -2.02
C PHE A 183 -13.73 3.09 -3.18
N ASN A 184 -15.06 3.16 -3.07
CA ASN A 184 -15.93 3.80 -4.07
C ASN A 184 -15.54 5.27 -4.30
N ARG A 185 -15.05 5.95 -3.26
CA ARG A 185 -14.53 7.32 -3.35
C ARG A 185 -13.24 7.41 -4.15
N PHE A 186 -12.32 6.46 -3.98
CA PHE A 186 -11.08 6.41 -4.76
C PHE A 186 -11.34 6.06 -6.22
N GLU A 187 -12.25 5.13 -6.50
CA GLU A 187 -12.68 4.80 -7.86
C GLU A 187 -13.27 6.03 -8.56
N ALA A 188 -14.16 6.79 -7.88
CA ALA A 188 -14.69 8.04 -8.42
C ALA A 188 -13.62 9.12 -8.66
N MET A 189 -12.56 9.14 -7.84
CA MET A 189 -11.42 10.04 -8.00
C MET A 189 -10.56 9.65 -9.21
N GLU A 190 -10.32 8.36 -9.42
CA GLU A 190 -9.62 7.84 -10.61
C GLU A 190 -10.41 8.12 -11.89
N GLU A 191 -11.72 7.84 -11.92
CA GLU A 191 -12.60 8.19 -13.04
C GLU A 191 -12.57 9.70 -13.37
N PHE A 192 -12.50 10.54 -12.34
CA PHE A 192 -12.44 11.99 -12.49
C PHE A 192 -11.08 12.45 -13.05
N GLU A 193 -9.97 11.89 -12.55
CA GLU A 193 -8.62 12.19 -13.03
C GLU A 193 -8.43 11.75 -14.50
N ASP A 194 -8.94 10.57 -14.87
CA ASP A 194 -8.95 10.08 -16.25
C ASP A 194 -9.75 10.99 -17.20
N ALA A 195 -10.86 11.55 -16.73
CA ALA A 195 -11.68 12.48 -17.52
C ALA A 195 -11.03 13.86 -17.68
N CYS A 196 -10.11 14.23 -16.80
CA CYS A 196 -9.55 15.58 -16.68
C CYS A 196 -8.04 15.59 -16.97
N SER A 197 -7.69 15.58 -18.26
CA SER A 197 -6.29 15.67 -18.69
C SER A 197 -5.60 16.94 -18.20
N GLY A 198 -4.53 16.79 -17.41
CA GLY A 198 -3.72 17.91 -16.90
C GLY A 198 -4.18 18.52 -15.58
N LEU A 199 -5.21 17.96 -14.94
CA LEU A 199 -5.62 18.29 -13.58
C LEU A 199 -5.26 17.14 -12.65
N LYS A 200 -4.65 17.45 -11.51
CA LYS A 200 -4.32 16.45 -10.49
C LYS A 200 -5.20 16.66 -9.27
N ILE A 201 -5.88 15.63 -8.77
CA ILE A 201 -6.62 15.75 -7.51
C ILE A 201 -5.63 15.80 -6.35
N VAL A 202 -5.72 16.86 -5.54
CA VAL A 202 -4.89 17.11 -4.36
C VAL A 202 -5.61 16.66 -3.10
N GLU A 203 -6.93 16.86 -3.04
CA GLU A 203 -7.75 16.51 -1.88
C GLU A 203 -9.19 16.23 -2.31
N PHE A 204 -9.82 15.24 -1.68
CA PHE A 204 -11.23 14.90 -1.88
C PHE A 204 -11.87 14.59 -0.52
N GLU A 205 -12.53 15.59 0.08
CA GLU A 205 -13.15 15.48 1.40
C GLU A 205 -14.65 15.82 1.32
N GLY A 206 -15.50 14.85 1.68
CA GLY A 206 -16.95 14.99 1.55
C GLY A 206 -17.35 15.29 0.09
N ASN A 207 -17.96 16.46 -0.13
CA ASN A 207 -18.35 16.94 -1.45
C ASN A 207 -17.38 17.98 -2.02
N CYS A 208 -16.23 18.18 -1.40
CA CYS A 208 -15.22 19.15 -1.80
C CYS A 208 -14.08 18.43 -2.52
N ILE A 209 -13.77 18.91 -3.73
CA ILE A 209 -12.67 18.43 -4.56
C ILE A 209 -11.67 19.57 -4.72
N ARG A 210 -10.42 19.31 -4.38
CA ARG A 210 -9.30 20.24 -4.58
C ARG A 210 -8.40 19.70 -5.66
N LEU A 211 -8.20 20.49 -6.71
CA LEU A 211 -7.45 20.12 -7.90
C LEU A 211 -6.23 21.05 -8.03
N SER A 212 -5.11 20.52 -8.50
CA SER A 212 -3.94 21.29 -8.92
C SER A 212 -3.98 21.43 -10.44
N LEU A 213 -3.76 22.66 -10.91
CA LEU A 213 -3.72 23.04 -12.31
C LEU A 213 -2.43 23.82 -12.58
N ILE A 214 -1.70 23.42 -13.61
CA ILE A 214 -0.59 24.22 -14.13
C ILE A 214 -1.14 25.09 -15.26
N THR A 215 -1.09 26.41 -15.11
CA THR A 215 -1.46 27.36 -16.17
C THR A 215 -0.23 28.11 -16.63
N SER A 216 -0.11 28.34 -17.93
CA SER A 216 0.86 29.29 -18.47
C SER A 216 0.39 30.73 -18.21
N ILE A 217 1.29 31.56 -17.67
CA ILE A 217 1.03 33.01 -17.60
C ILE A 217 1.40 33.59 -18.97
N PRO A 218 0.44 34.16 -19.72
CA PRO A 218 0.78 34.86 -20.95
C PRO A 218 1.62 36.10 -20.60
N ASN A 219 2.86 36.12 -21.08
CA ASN A 219 3.72 37.28 -20.94
C ASN A 219 3.14 38.45 -21.76
N LEU A 220 2.50 39.42 -21.09
CA LEU A 220 1.94 40.59 -21.76
C LEU A 220 2.99 41.42 -22.52
N GLU A 221 4.26 41.34 -22.09
CA GLU A 221 5.39 42.04 -22.68
C GLU A 221 5.78 41.43 -24.05
N SER A 222 5.54 40.12 -24.25
CA SER A 222 5.75 39.43 -25.53
C SER A 222 4.64 39.71 -26.54
N LEU A 223 3.40 39.94 -26.09
CA LEU A 223 2.28 40.33 -26.95
C LEU A 223 2.43 41.75 -27.54
N LEU A 224 3.18 42.63 -26.84
CA LEU A 224 3.45 44.00 -27.30
C LEU A 224 4.65 44.08 -28.26
N HIS A 225 5.59 43.13 -28.21
CA HIS A 225 6.78 43.09 -29.06
C HIS A 225 6.59 42.15 -30.25
N ASN A 226 5.75 42.57 -31.19
CA ASN A 226 5.64 41.93 -32.49
C ASN A 226 6.87 42.30 -33.35
N GLN A 227 8.02 41.64 -33.14
CA GLN A 227 9.07 41.45 -34.15
C GLN A 227 10.26 40.62 -33.64
N ASN A 228 10.45 39.47 -34.28
CA ASN A 228 11.72 38.76 -34.48
C ASN A 228 12.55 38.46 -33.24
N ILE A 229 12.43 37.24 -32.72
CA ILE A 229 13.53 36.26 -32.55
C ILE A 229 12.87 34.91 -32.20
N VAL A 230 13.35 33.85 -32.83
CA VAL A 230 13.07 32.45 -32.49
C VAL A 230 13.81 32.17 -31.19
N ASP A 231 13.21 32.50 -30.05
CA ASP A 231 13.63 32.01 -28.75
C ASP A 231 12.43 31.33 -28.12
N VAL A 232 12.59 30.08 -27.73
CA VAL A 232 11.57 29.34 -26.97
C VAL A 232 11.63 29.90 -25.56
N VAL A 233 11.03 31.08 -25.36
CA VAL A 233 10.84 31.62 -24.01
C VAL A 233 9.82 30.72 -23.34
N GLU A 234 10.27 29.87 -22.42
CA GLU A 234 9.39 29.12 -21.52
C GLU A 234 8.40 30.11 -20.89
N THR A 235 7.12 29.95 -21.22
CA THR A 235 6.08 30.75 -20.57
C THR A 235 6.10 30.39 -19.09
N PRO A 236 6.24 31.35 -18.17
CA PRO A 236 6.29 31.05 -16.75
C PRO A 236 5.01 30.31 -16.35
N GLU A 237 5.18 29.05 -15.96
CA GLU A 237 4.12 28.20 -15.47
C GLU A 237 3.78 28.58 -14.04
N LYS A 238 2.49 28.66 -13.74
CA LYS A 238 1.99 28.93 -12.41
C LYS A 238 1.05 27.85 -11.97
N ASN A 239 1.34 27.30 -10.79
CA ASN A 239 0.47 26.37 -10.09
C ASN A 239 -0.72 27.13 -9.52
N HIS A 240 -1.91 26.72 -9.92
CA HIS A 240 -3.19 27.13 -9.37
C HIS A 240 -3.87 25.95 -8.69
N GLU A 241 -4.65 26.22 -7.65
CA GLU A 241 -5.53 25.24 -7.02
C GLU A 241 -6.98 25.60 -7.32
N LEU A 242 -7.76 24.66 -7.85
CA LEU A 242 -9.19 24.80 -8.09
C LEU A 242 -9.95 23.99 -7.02
N LEU A 243 -10.74 24.69 -6.21
CA LEU A 243 -11.66 24.10 -5.25
C LEU A 243 -13.06 24.01 -5.88
N ILE A 244 -13.64 22.82 -5.89
CA ILE A 244 -14.99 22.52 -6.39
C ILE A 244 -15.80 21.96 -5.23
N GLU A 245 -16.96 22.54 -4.95
CA GLU A 245 -17.93 22.03 -3.98
C GLU A 245 -19.18 21.53 -4.72
N LEU A 246 -19.58 20.30 -4.44
CA LEU A 246 -20.79 19.66 -4.98
C LEU A 246 -21.95 19.70 -3.98
N MET A 247 -23.19 19.62 -4.47
CA MET A 247 -24.37 19.48 -3.62
C MET A 247 -24.53 18.06 -3.07
N ASP A 248 -24.95 17.94 -1.81
CA ASP A 248 -25.13 16.65 -1.10
C ASP A 248 -25.97 15.65 -1.91
N GLY A 249 -25.37 14.49 -2.19
CA GLY A 249 -26.05 13.38 -2.88
C GLY A 249 -26.32 13.60 -4.37
N THR A 250 -25.78 14.67 -4.97
CA THR A 250 -25.89 14.98 -6.40
C THR A 250 -24.51 15.25 -7.00
N LYS A 251 -24.41 15.25 -8.32
CA LYS A 251 -23.18 15.68 -9.03
C LYS A 251 -23.24 17.16 -9.45
N GLU A 252 -24.18 17.93 -8.91
CA GLU A 252 -24.41 19.33 -9.27
C GLU A 252 -23.40 20.26 -8.61
N LEU A 253 -22.91 21.24 -9.38
CA LEU A 253 -21.94 22.22 -8.91
C LEU A 253 -22.59 23.24 -7.96
N LYS A 254 -22.16 23.26 -6.70
CA LYS A 254 -22.58 24.25 -5.71
C LYS A 254 -21.71 25.50 -5.77
N HIS A 255 -20.39 25.33 -5.75
CA HIS A 255 -19.42 26.42 -5.72
C HIS A 255 -18.09 26.02 -6.37
N ALA A 256 -17.38 26.99 -6.95
CA ALA A 256 -16.03 26.80 -7.46
C ALA A 256 -15.19 28.07 -7.25
N GLU A 257 -13.95 27.90 -6.79
CA GLU A 257 -12.99 28.97 -6.54
C GLU A 257 -11.58 28.54 -6.97
N ILE A 258 -10.80 29.47 -7.56
CA ILE A 258 -9.42 29.22 -7.98
C ILE A 258 -8.45 30.08 -7.17
N PHE A 259 -7.31 29.48 -6.82
CA PHE A 259 -6.28 30.08 -5.99
C PHE A 259 -4.92 30.05 -6.69
N PRO A 260 -4.18 31.16 -6.72
CA PRO A 260 -4.66 32.51 -6.42
C PRO A 260 -5.79 32.97 -7.37
N ASN A 261 -6.59 33.95 -6.93
CA ASN A 261 -7.75 34.46 -7.67
C ASN A 261 -7.34 35.47 -8.75
N ASP A 262 -6.44 35.06 -9.63
CA ASP A 262 -5.98 35.83 -10.80
C ASP A 262 -6.43 35.20 -12.13
N VAL A 263 -7.20 34.12 -12.07
CA VAL A 263 -7.85 33.48 -13.22
C VAL A 263 -9.36 33.65 -13.12
N TYR A 264 -9.98 34.18 -14.17
CA TYR A 264 -11.43 34.37 -14.23
C TYR A 264 -12.12 33.07 -14.65
N ILE A 265 -12.90 32.47 -13.75
CA ILE A 265 -13.60 31.18 -13.99
C ILE A 265 -15.13 31.28 -14.00
N SER A 266 -15.72 32.47 -13.80
CA SER A 266 -17.17 32.59 -13.59
C SER A 266 -18.01 32.10 -14.77
N GLU A 267 -17.59 32.34 -16.01
CA GLU A 267 -18.29 31.84 -17.21
C GLU A 267 -18.33 30.31 -17.27
N ILE A 268 -17.25 29.65 -16.85
CA ILE A 268 -17.15 28.19 -16.80
C ILE A 268 -18.06 27.65 -15.69
N THR A 269 -18.03 28.28 -14.52
CA THR A 269 -18.89 27.94 -13.38
C THR A 269 -20.38 28.10 -13.73
N ASP A 270 -20.75 29.14 -14.45
CA ASP A 270 -22.14 29.38 -14.87
C ASP A 270 -22.60 28.39 -15.95
N ALA A 271 -21.71 28.02 -16.88
CA ALA A 271 -21.97 26.96 -17.85
C ALA A 271 -22.17 25.60 -17.16
N ALA A 272 -21.32 25.26 -16.19
CA ALA A 272 -21.40 23.99 -15.46
C ALA A 272 -22.68 23.85 -14.61
N LYS A 273 -23.24 24.96 -14.10
CA LYS A 273 -24.54 24.97 -13.41
C LYS A 273 -25.76 24.79 -14.33
N SER A 274 -25.55 24.88 -15.64
CA SER A 274 -26.62 24.82 -16.65
C SER A 274 -26.79 23.43 -17.27
N PHE A 275 -25.97 22.45 -16.87
CA PHE A 275 -26.03 21.03 -17.26
C PHE A 275 -26.71 20.20 -16.17
#